data_AF-A0A9E1VVT2-F1
#
_entry.id   AF-A0A9E1VVT2-F1
#
_cell.length_a   1.000
_cell.length_b   1.000
_cell.length_c   1.000
_cell.angle_alpha   90.00
_cell.angle_beta   90.00
_cell.angle_gamma   90.00
#
_symmetry.space_group_name_H-M   'P 1'
#
loop_
_entity.id
_entity.type
_entity.pdbx_description
1 polymer ?
#
loop_
_entity_poly.entity_id
_entity_poly.type
_entity_poly.pdbx_seq_one_letter_code
_entity_poly.pdbx_strand_id
1 'polypeptide(L)'
;MAILTHPPEIPINVASIVDAHIDRLAVIDKELHGKTPDHSNLKSLRQVIAGSEFIARNLETTKYLLRDIKASVAPRQPGEITKTIGNLSEDTSTLMSELRQIRKIEITRLGWRDLMGLAPLNEVMLTLSELADASIDAALSCAHQKIREQYGEPIGEVSSEPVQLSVIGLGKLGGRELNMSSDVDLLFSFRESGYTDGSKSISNHEFFVKVGQHLIDLLQRPTDQGIVFRVDMRLRPNGNSGPLALSFDALDHYYLTHGRDWERYALIKARPVGGDMGAGQELIENIRPFIYRKYLDFGAIDAIRRMKSLIEQEQSKKSLTRNLKLGRGGIREIEFVVQSHQLIFGGRDKRLQTPSFYQALQLLPEAQTLSQDTCHQLKQAYEFLRSIEHRLQILDDQQTHSLPTEDVSRARIAFSSGFGSPEALELELVTVTENVHSVFQSVFNEATDGGSEKPDSGFEDLWRSAVTEQAEPEQIAQLGFQEPLQIKSLLEGIPRSRFYQAFSREGRERLDTLMPKILQQCLASEYPDTALTRSIFLIQS
;
A
#
# COMPACT_ATOMS: atom_id res chain seq x y z
N MET A 1 -6.64 17.49 13.89
CA MET A 1 -7.19 18.86 13.67
C MET A 1 -8.71 18.81 13.72
N ALA A 2 -9.33 19.79 14.39
CA ALA A 2 -10.77 20.00 14.47
C ALA A 2 -11.28 20.79 13.24
N ILE A 3 -11.22 20.17 12.06
CA ILE A 3 -11.42 20.86 10.77
C ILE A 3 -12.86 21.41 10.59
N LEU A 4 -13.85 20.98 11.38
CA LEU A 4 -15.26 21.29 11.12
C LEU A 4 -16.05 21.81 12.34
N THR A 5 -15.41 22.38 13.37
CA THR A 5 -16.19 23.04 14.44
C THR A 5 -16.97 24.26 13.92
N HIS A 6 -16.44 24.92 12.88
CA HIS A 6 -17.11 26.00 12.14
C HIS A 6 -16.83 25.85 10.64
N PRO A 7 -17.65 25.07 9.89
CA PRO A 7 -17.46 24.94 8.45
C PRO A 7 -17.58 26.31 7.77
N PRO A 8 -16.79 26.58 6.72
CA PRO A 8 -16.88 27.81 5.94
C PRO A 8 -18.27 27.95 5.30
N GLU A 9 -18.59 29.14 4.79
CA GLU A 9 -19.82 29.31 4.00
C GLU A 9 -19.72 28.53 2.69
N ILE A 10 -20.86 28.02 2.20
CA ILE A 10 -20.91 27.30 0.92
C ILE A 10 -20.47 28.27 -0.20
N PRO A 11 -19.46 27.92 -1.02
CA PRO A 11 -19.00 28.79 -2.09
C PRO A 11 -20.11 29.15 -3.07
N ILE A 12 -20.13 30.40 -3.54
CA ILE A 12 -21.17 30.93 -4.44
C ILE A 12 -21.31 30.09 -5.72
N ASN A 13 -20.18 29.64 -6.28
CA ASN A 13 -20.14 28.79 -7.48
C ASN A 13 -20.58 27.34 -7.24
N VAL A 14 -20.77 26.92 -5.98
CA VAL A 14 -21.27 25.60 -5.58
C VAL A 14 -22.75 25.66 -5.18
N ALA A 15 -23.22 26.83 -4.71
CA ALA A 15 -24.56 27.02 -4.16
C ALA A 15 -25.69 26.59 -5.12
N SER A 16 -25.59 26.92 -6.42
CA SER A 16 -26.61 26.55 -7.41
C SER A 16 -26.78 25.03 -7.56
N ILE A 17 -25.69 24.26 -7.46
CA ILE A 17 -25.74 22.80 -7.55
C ILE A 17 -26.37 22.23 -6.28
N VAL A 18 -26.02 22.78 -5.12
CA VAL A 18 -26.62 22.41 -3.84
C VAL A 18 -28.12 22.65 -3.85
N ASP A 19 -28.55 23.84 -4.31
CA ASP A 19 -29.97 24.18 -4.41
C ASP A 19 -30.73 23.21 -5.32
N ALA A 20 -30.18 22.88 -6.48
CA ALA A 20 -30.80 21.92 -7.40
C ALA A 20 -31.02 20.52 -6.78
N HIS A 21 -30.07 20.02 -5.98
CA HIS A 21 -30.26 18.76 -5.24
C HIS A 21 -31.26 18.89 -4.10
N ILE A 22 -31.21 19.99 -3.35
CA ILE A 22 -32.14 20.24 -2.24
C ILE A 22 -33.58 20.27 -2.75
N ASP A 23 -33.83 20.91 -3.89
CA ASP A 23 -35.16 20.96 -4.50
C ASP A 23 -35.65 19.56 -4.89
N ARG A 24 -34.80 18.73 -5.50
CA ARG A 24 -35.12 17.33 -5.82
C ARG A 24 -35.42 16.51 -4.56
N LEU A 25 -34.57 16.62 -3.54
CA LEU A 25 -34.74 15.91 -2.27
C LEU A 25 -36.00 16.36 -1.52
N ALA A 26 -36.37 17.64 -1.58
CA ALA A 26 -37.59 18.15 -0.95
C ALA A 26 -38.86 17.56 -1.59
N VAL A 27 -38.86 17.31 -2.90
CA VAL A 27 -39.96 16.61 -3.59
C VAL A 27 -40.06 15.17 -3.07
N ILE A 28 -38.94 14.46 -3.00
CA ILE A 28 -38.88 13.06 -2.54
C ILE A 28 -39.29 12.93 -1.07
N ASP A 29 -38.81 13.84 -0.20
CA ASP A 29 -39.14 13.85 1.22
C ASP A 29 -40.64 14.07 1.46
N LYS A 30 -41.24 15.00 0.70
CA LYS A 30 -42.68 15.25 0.73
C LYS A 30 -43.50 14.02 0.33
N GLU A 31 -43.06 13.27 -0.69
CA GLU A 31 -43.69 11.99 -1.07
C GLU A 31 -43.60 10.93 0.04
N LEU A 32 -42.49 10.90 0.78
CA LEU A 32 -42.22 9.88 1.79
C LEU A 32 -42.90 10.13 3.14
N HIS A 33 -42.96 11.39 3.57
CA HIS A 33 -43.40 11.75 4.92
C HIS A 33 -44.71 12.51 4.98
N GLY A 34 -45.23 12.99 3.85
CA GLY A 34 -46.45 13.82 3.80
C GLY A 34 -46.33 15.13 4.59
N LYS A 35 -45.14 15.47 5.07
CA LYS A 35 -44.82 16.67 5.85
C LYS A 35 -43.73 17.46 5.13
N THR A 36 -43.64 18.74 5.44
CA THR A 36 -42.48 19.56 5.08
C THR A 36 -41.23 19.03 5.79
N PRO A 37 -40.05 18.99 5.12
CA PRO A 37 -38.81 18.52 5.71
C PRO A 37 -38.50 19.28 7.01
N ASP A 38 -38.06 18.57 8.06
CA ASP A 38 -37.55 19.24 9.26
C ASP A 38 -36.29 20.04 8.90
N HIS A 39 -36.39 21.37 9.00
CA HIS A 39 -35.32 22.30 8.67
C HIS A 39 -34.09 22.16 9.59
N SER A 40 -34.20 21.47 10.74
CA SER A 40 -33.09 21.25 11.66
C SER A 40 -31.91 20.51 11.01
N ASN A 41 -32.20 19.57 10.11
CA ASN A 41 -31.19 18.78 9.38
C ASN A 41 -30.79 19.39 8.03
N LEU A 42 -31.55 20.37 7.51
CA LEU A 42 -31.29 20.94 6.18
C LEU A 42 -29.95 21.67 6.10
N LYS A 43 -29.50 22.30 7.20
CA LYS A 43 -28.19 22.96 7.22
C LYS A 43 -27.07 21.93 7.02
N SER A 44 -27.11 20.82 7.76
CA SER A 44 -26.16 19.71 7.61
C SER A 44 -26.28 19.04 6.24
N LEU A 45 -27.50 18.86 5.71
CA LEU A 45 -27.73 18.29 4.39
C LEU A 45 -27.10 19.14 3.28
N ARG A 46 -27.29 20.46 3.32
CA ARG A 46 -26.67 21.39 2.36
C ARG A 46 -25.15 21.32 2.40
N GLN A 47 -24.57 21.22 3.59
CA GLN A 47 -23.11 21.08 3.76
C GLN A 47 -22.59 19.78 3.18
N VAL A 48 -23.29 18.66 3.40
CA VAL A 48 -22.90 17.36 2.84
C VAL A 48 -23.02 17.34 1.32
N ILE A 49 -24.10 17.87 0.75
CA ILE A 49 -24.28 17.97 -0.71
C ILE A 49 -23.19 18.86 -1.32
N ALA A 50 -22.83 19.97 -0.67
CA ALA A 50 -21.73 20.83 -1.12
C ALA A 50 -20.39 20.08 -1.16
N GLY A 51 -20.19 19.11 -0.26
CA GLY A 51 -18.98 18.28 -0.21
C GLY A 51 -19.02 17.03 -1.10
N SER A 52 -20.19 16.54 -1.50
CA SER A 52 -20.33 15.28 -2.25
C SER A 52 -21.55 15.24 -3.15
N GLU A 53 -21.29 15.17 -4.46
CA GLU A 53 -22.31 14.90 -5.47
C GLU A 53 -22.81 13.45 -5.38
N PHE A 54 -21.89 12.52 -5.07
CA PHE A 54 -22.21 11.11 -4.90
C PHE A 54 -23.26 10.88 -3.81
N ILE A 55 -23.09 11.48 -2.62
CA ILE A 55 -24.04 11.36 -1.53
C ILE A 55 -25.39 11.94 -1.95
N ALA A 56 -25.41 13.09 -2.63
CA ALA A 56 -26.63 13.72 -3.09
C ALA A 56 -27.44 12.79 -4.01
N ARG A 57 -26.78 12.20 -5.02
CA ARG A 57 -27.43 11.23 -5.94
C ARG A 57 -27.88 9.94 -5.23
N ASN A 58 -27.14 9.49 -4.23
CA ASN A 58 -27.53 8.31 -3.46
C ASN A 58 -28.76 8.57 -2.61
N LEU A 59 -28.88 9.74 -2.00
CA LEU A 59 -30.07 10.12 -1.23
C LEU A 59 -31.31 10.20 -2.13
N GLU A 60 -31.18 10.72 -3.36
CA GLU A 60 -32.28 10.77 -4.34
C GLU A 60 -32.78 9.37 -4.74
N THR A 61 -31.89 8.39 -4.79
CA THR A 61 -32.22 7.03 -5.25
C THR A 61 -32.51 6.05 -4.11
N THR A 62 -32.08 6.36 -2.89
CA THR A 62 -32.18 5.48 -1.72
C THR A 62 -33.07 6.12 -0.66
N LYS A 63 -34.39 6.06 -0.92
CA LYS A 63 -35.44 6.75 -0.15
C LYS A 63 -35.40 6.52 1.36
N TYR A 64 -34.98 5.36 1.84
CA TYR A 64 -34.97 5.07 3.28
C TYR A 64 -33.88 5.88 4.04
N LEU A 65 -32.78 6.27 3.39
CA LEU A 65 -31.72 7.09 4.01
C LEU A 65 -32.22 8.50 4.37
N LEU A 66 -33.18 9.01 3.59
CA LEU A 66 -33.84 10.28 3.85
C LEU A 66 -34.84 10.19 5.00
N ARG A 67 -35.42 9.01 5.24
CA ARG A 67 -36.51 8.87 6.22
C ARG A 67 -36.11 9.17 7.65
N ASP A 68 -34.89 8.81 8.01
CA ASP A 68 -34.30 9.13 9.30
C ASP A 68 -32.80 9.32 9.11
N ILE A 69 -32.40 10.51 8.66
CA ILE A 69 -31.00 10.85 8.45
C ILE A 69 -30.20 10.65 9.74
N LYS A 70 -30.77 11.02 10.90
CA LYS A 70 -30.07 10.94 12.19
C LYS A 70 -29.75 9.50 12.58
N ALA A 71 -30.72 8.60 12.49
CA ALA A 71 -30.47 7.18 12.69
C ALA A 71 -29.55 6.61 11.61
N SER A 72 -29.72 7.07 10.37
CA SER A 72 -28.92 6.60 9.22
C SER A 72 -27.45 6.99 9.34
N VAL A 73 -27.09 8.06 10.06
CA VAL A 73 -25.71 8.54 10.26
C VAL A 73 -25.10 8.18 11.62
N ALA A 74 -25.74 7.28 12.37
CA ALA A 74 -25.19 6.77 13.62
C ALA A 74 -23.84 6.05 13.41
N PRO A 75 -22.92 6.08 14.39
CA PRO A 75 -21.72 5.25 14.36
C PRO A 75 -22.12 3.77 14.43
N ARG A 76 -21.38 2.93 13.72
CA ARG A 76 -21.51 1.47 13.80
C ARG A 76 -20.68 0.95 14.97
N GLN A 77 -21.15 -0.10 15.64
CA GLN A 77 -20.32 -0.83 16.59
C GLN A 77 -19.38 -1.77 15.83
N PRO A 78 -18.17 -2.05 16.36
CA PRO A 78 -17.29 -3.05 15.77
C PRO A 78 -17.99 -4.41 15.60
N GLY A 79 -17.94 -4.98 14.42
CA GLY A 79 -18.57 -6.27 14.07
C GLY A 79 -20.06 -6.18 13.69
N GLU A 80 -20.68 -4.99 13.77
CA GLU A 80 -22.07 -4.81 13.37
C GLU A 80 -22.26 -5.07 11.87
N ILE A 81 -21.33 -4.59 11.02
CA ILE A 81 -21.40 -4.77 9.56
C ILE A 81 -21.14 -6.23 9.23
N THR A 82 -20.14 -6.85 9.87
CA THR A 82 -19.87 -8.28 9.73
C THR A 82 -21.11 -9.11 10.06
N LYS A 83 -21.82 -8.79 11.14
CA LYS A 83 -23.05 -9.48 11.50
C LYS A 83 -24.16 -9.26 10.48
N THR A 84 -24.34 -8.04 9.97
CA THR A 84 -25.35 -7.78 8.93
C THR A 84 -25.06 -8.59 7.67
N ILE A 85 -23.81 -8.60 7.19
CA ILE A 85 -23.41 -9.30 5.98
C ILE A 85 -23.44 -10.83 6.16
N GLY A 86 -23.12 -11.33 7.36
CA GLY A 86 -23.18 -12.76 7.66
C GLY A 86 -24.60 -13.36 7.70
N ASN A 87 -25.66 -12.53 7.63
CA ASN A 87 -27.06 -12.98 7.56
C ASN A 87 -27.67 -12.85 6.15
N LEU A 88 -26.86 -12.53 5.13
CA LEU A 88 -27.33 -12.40 3.75
C LEU A 88 -27.64 -13.76 3.12
N SER A 89 -28.35 -13.71 1.99
CA SER A 89 -28.65 -14.92 1.22
C SER A 89 -27.38 -15.56 0.66
N GLU A 90 -27.34 -16.90 0.62
CA GLU A 90 -26.29 -17.67 -0.07
C GLU A 90 -26.51 -17.73 -1.60
N ASP A 91 -27.71 -17.36 -2.07
CA ASP A 91 -28.00 -17.28 -3.51
C ASP A 91 -27.13 -16.21 -4.18
N THR A 92 -26.41 -16.59 -5.24
CA THR A 92 -25.43 -15.73 -5.92
C THR A 92 -26.03 -14.40 -6.36
N SER A 93 -27.20 -14.41 -7.01
CA SER A 93 -27.80 -13.18 -7.56
C SER A 93 -28.27 -12.25 -6.44
N THR A 94 -28.87 -12.83 -5.41
CA THR A 94 -29.36 -12.09 -4.24
C THR A 94 -28.20 -11.47 -3.46
N LEU A 95 -27.17 -12.27 -3.15
CA LEU A 95 -25.95 -11.80 -2.47
C LEU A 95 -25.28 -10.65 -3.22
N MET A 96 -25.14 -10.77 -4.55
CA MET A 96 -24.55 -9.71 -5.37
C MET A 96 -25.31 -8.39 -5.22
N SER A 97 -26.65 -8.43 -5.17
CA SER A 97 -27.48 -7.25 -5.01
C SER A 97 -27.38 -6.66 -3.61
N GLU A 98 -27.47 -7.51 -2.59
CA GLU A 98 -27.44 -7.10 -1.18
C GLU A 98 -26.09 -6.48 -0.78
N LEU A 99 -24.96 -7.05 -1.22
CA LEU A 99 -23.63 -6.49 -0.96
C LEU A 99 -23.45 -5.09 -1.57
N ARG A 100 -23.92 -4.89 -2.81
CA ARG A 100 -23.85 -3.58 -3.49
C ARG A 100 -24.74 -2.55 -2.81
N GLN A 101 -25.93 -2.97 -2.40
CA GLN A 101 -26.79 -2.13 -1.60
C GLN A 101 -26.09 -1.74 -0.30
N ILE A 102 -25.64 -2.68 0.53
CA ILE A 102 -24.94 -2.40 1.79
C ILE A 102 -23.73 -1.47 1.58
N ARG A 103 -22.91 -1.71 0.57
CA ARG A 103 -21.77 -0.83 0.24
C ARG A 103 -22.25 0.58 -0.07
N LYS A 104 -23.26 0.75 -0.92
CA LYS A 104 -23.85 2.08 -1.21
C LYS A 104 -24.32 2.78 0.06
N ILE A 105 -24.98 2.05 0.96
CA ILE A 105 -25.47 2.56 2.25
C ILE A 105 -24.31 3.04 3.12
N GLU A 106 -23.33 2.16 3.35
CA GLU A 106 -22.24 2.42 4.29
C GLU A 106 -21.27 3.50 3.79
N ILE A 107 -20.97 3.56 2.48
CA ILE A 107 -20.16 4.66 1.92
C ILE A 107 -20.89 6.00 2.05
N THR A 108 -22.21 6.03 1.78
CA THR A 108 -23.01 7.25 1.94
C THR A 108 -23.03 7.72 3.39
N ARG A 109 -23.25 6.79 4.33
CA ARG A 109 -23.25 7.05 5.76
C ARG A 109 -21.89 7.56 6.26
N LEU A 110 -20.82 6.84 5.96
CA LEU A 110 -19.47 7.20 6.38
C LEU A 110 -19.04 8.53 5.78
N GLY A 111 -19.33 8.74 4.50
CA GLY A 111 -19.05 10.01 3.82
C GLY A 111 -19.76 11.17 4.47
N TRP A 112 -21.04 11.01 4.86
CA TRP A 112 -21.76 12.02 5.62
C TRP A 112 -21.08 12.33 6.96
N ARG A 113 -20.76 11.29 7.74
CA ARG A 113 -20.14 11.44 9.06
C ARG A 113 -18.79 12.14 8.96
N ASP A 114 -17.98 11.73 8.00
CA ASP A 114 -16.66 12.28 7.74
C ASP A 114 -16.76 13.77 7.30
N LEU A 115 -17.61 14.08 6.31
CA LEU A 115 -17.86 15.45 5.83
C LEU A 115 -18.40 16.40 6.91
N MET A 116 -19.07 15.87 7.92
CA MET A 116 -19.61 16.64 9.05
C MET A 116 -18.69 16.62 10.29
N GLY A 117 -17.54 15.96 10.22
CA GLY A 117 -16.61 15.85 11.35
C GLY A 117 -17.16 15.03 12.52
N LEU A 118 -18.15 14.17 12.26
CA LEU A 118 -18.80 13.29 13.25
C LEU A 118 -18.04 11.98 13.47
N ALA A 119 -17.11 11.64 12.58
CA ALA A 119 -16.25 10.46 12.66
C ALA A 119 -14.78 10.89 12.52
N PRO A 120 -13.89 10.49 13.44
CA PRO A 120 -12.46 10.64 13.22
C PRO A 120 -11.99 9.70 12.09
N LEU A 121 -10.87 10.05 11.45
CA LEU A 121 -10.34 9.32 10.29
C LEU A 121 -10.18 7.81 10.55
N ASN A 122 -9.75 7.43 11.75
CA ASN A 122 -9.60 6.02 12.14
C ASN A 122 -10.94 5.27 12.18
N GLU A 123 -12.04 5.90 12.60
CA GLU A 123 -13.38 5.28 12.56
C GLU A 123 -13.76 4.97 11.10
N VAL A 124 -13.54 5.93 10.19
CA VAL A 124 -13.84 5.78 8.76
C VAL A 124 -13.05 4.61 8.17
N MET A 125 -11.73 4.61 8.35
CA MET A 125 -10.85 3.57 7.82
C MET A 125 -11.16 2.16 8.36
N LEU A 126 -11.40 2.04 9.67
CA LEU A 126 -11.71 0.76 10.30
C LEU A 126 -13.05 0.22 9.82
N THR A 127 -14.07 1.09 9.71
CA THR A 127 -15.41 0.69 9.26
C THR A 127 -15.40 0.26 7.79
N LEU A 128 -14.66 0.96 6.92
CA LEU A 128 -14.48 0.55 5.53
C LEU A 128 -13.76 -0.79 5.42
N SER A 129 -12.77 -1.02 6.27
CA SER A 129 -12.02 -2.28 6.31
C SER A 129 -12.88 -3.43 6.81
N GLU A 130 -13.76 -3.20 7.79
CA GLU A 130 -14.74 -4.20 8.25
C GLU A 130 -15.76 -4.53 7.14
N LEU A 131 -16.26 -3.52 6.42
CA LEU A 131 -17.13 -3.72 5.27
C LEU A 131 -16.45 -4.59 4.20
N ALA A 132 -15.17 -4.33 3.91
CA ALA A 132 -14.39 -5.11 2.95
C ALA A 132 -14.16 -6.55 3.41
N ASP A 133 -13.66 -6.74 4.64
CA ASP A 133 -13.44 -8.07 5.23
C ASP A 133 -14.74 -8.92 5.16
N ALA A 134 -15.86 -8.37 5.65
CA ALA A 134 -17.14 -9.07 5.66
C ALA A 134 -17.69 -9.38 4.25
N SER A 135 -17.54 -8.44 3.32
CA SER A 135 -17.98 -8.65 1.92
C SER A 135 -17.15 -9.72 1.22
N ILE A 136 -15.83 -9.74 1.47
CA ILE A 136 -14.91 -10.75 0.94
C ILE A 136 -15.28 -12.13 1.47
N ASP A 137 -15.53 -12.25 2.77
CA ASP A 137 -15.84 -13.53 3.41
C ASP A 137 -17.19 -14.12 2.94
N ALA A 138 -18.24 -13.29 2.83
CA ALA A 138 -19.53 -13.71 2.30
C ALA A 138 -19.45 -14.11 0.82
N ALA A 139 -18.75 -13.30 0.00
CA ALA A 139 -18.54 -13.62 -1.41
C ALA A 139 -17.69 -14.90 -1.61
N LEU A 140 -16.70 -15.13 -0.75
CA LEU A 140 -15.88 -16.33 -0.77
C LEU A 140 -16.71 -17.57 -0.46
N SER A 141 -17.55 -17.51 0.58
CA SER A 141 -18.43 -18.61 0.97
C SER A 141 -19.36 -19.01 -0.17
N CYS A 142 -20.00 -18.03 -0.83
CA CYS A 142 -20.85 -18.24 -2.00
C CYS A 142 -20.06 -18.84 -3.19
N ALA A 143 -18.86 -18.31 -3.47
CA ALA A 143 -17.99 -18.82 -4.54
C ALA A 143 -17.54 -20.27 -4.27
N HIS A 144 -17.20 -20.61 -3.03
CA HIS A 144 -16.81 -21.96 -2.63
C HIS A 144 -17.96 -22.94 -2.82
N GLN A 145 -19.14 -22.63 -2.29
CA GLN A 145 -20.35 -23.45 -2.43
C GLN A 145 -20.66 -23.76 -3.89
N LYS A 146 -20.61 -22.73 -4.75
CA LYS A 146 -20.87 -22.87 -6.19
C LYS A 146 -19.91 -23.85 -6.89
N ILE A 147 -18.63 -23.79 -6.58
CA ILE A 147 -17.63 -24.70 -7.19
C ILE A 147 -17.73 -26.10 -6.58
N ARG A 148 -17.97 -26.18 -5.26
CA ARG A 148 -18.20 -27.43 -4.53
C ARG A 148 -19.35 -28.25 -5.11
N GLU A 149 -20.47 -27.62 -5.45
CA GLU A 149 -21.62 -28.30 -6.07
C GLU A 149 -21.26 -29.05 -7.36
N GLN A 150 -20.23 -28.58 -8.10
CA GLN A 150 -19.82 -29.19 -9.35
C GLN A 150 -18.71 -30.25 -9.18
N TYR A 151 -17.78 -30.03 -8.25
CA TYR A 151 -16.54 -30.82 -8.17
C TYR A 151 -16.35 -31.59 -6.86
N GLY A 152 -17.23 -31.40 -5.87
CA GLY A 152 -17.06 -31.90 -4.50
C GLY A 152 -16.19 -30.98 -3.64
N GLU A 153 -15.94 -31.42 -2.41
CA GLU A 153 -15.10 -30.71 -1.44
C GLU A 153 -13.62 -30.96 -1.73
N PRO A 154 -12.74 -29.94 -1.73
CA PRO A 154 -11.29 -30.12 -1.79
C PRO A 154 -10.77 -30.81 -0.53
N ILE A 155 -10.16 -31.98 -0.68
CA ILE A 155 -9.57 -32.75 0.42
C ILE A 155 -8.04 -32.65 0.36
N GLY A 156 -7.41 -32.46 1.51
CA GLY A 156 -5.96 -32.38 1.65
C GLY A 156 -5.30 -33.74 1.46
N GLU A 157 -4.19 -33.77 0.72
CA GLU A 157 -3.46 -35.02 0.44
C GLU A 157 -2.82 -35.61 1.71
N VAL A 158 -2.33 -34.77 2.63
CA VAL A 158 -1.66 -35.23 3.85
C VAL A 158 -2.64 -35.33 5.00
N SER A 159 -3.51 -34.34 5.20
CA SER A 159 -4.46 -34.36 6.31
C SER A 159 -5.65 -35.31 6.10
N SER A 160 -6.03 -35.58 4.85
CA SER A 160 -7.32 -36.20 4.50
C SER A 160 -8.54 -35.42 5.02
N GLU A 161 -8.40 -34.13 5.30
CA GLU A 161 -9.46 -33.24 5.79
C GLU A 161 -9.85 -32.19 4.73
N PRO A 162 -11.04 -31.56 4.83
CA PRO A 162 -11.41 -30.44 3.97
C PRO A 162 -10.43 -29.29 4.05
N VAL A 163 -9.95 -28.82 2.90
CA VAL A 163 -9.08 -27.65 2.78
C VAL A 163 -9.92 -26.44 2.38
N GLN A 164 -9.65 -25.29 2.97
CA GLN A 164 -10.31 -24.04 2.61
C GLN A 164 -9.32 -23.03 2.05
N LEU A 165 -9.84 -22.06 1.30
CA LEU A 165 -9.06 -20.92 0.85
C LEU A 165 -8.88 -19.94 2.02
N SER A 166 -7.67 -19.44 2.19
CA SER A 166 -7.34 -18.27 3.00
C SER A 166 -7.15 -17.07 2.07
N VAL A 167 -7.87 -15.99 2.35
CA VAL A 167 -7.69 -14.71 1.65
C VAL A 167 -6.89 -13.78 2.54
N ILE A 168 -5.73 -13.35 2.02
CA ILE A 168 -4.84 -12.41 2.70
C ILE A 168 -5.01 -11.03 2.08
N GLY A 169 -5.42 -10.06 2.90
CA GLY A 169 -5.44 -8.65 2.56
C GLY A 169 -4.04 -8.06 2.68
N LEU A 170 -3.65 -7.29 1.66
CA LEU A 170 -2.40 -6.54 1.59
C LEU A 170 -2.68 -5.04 1.61
N GLY A 171 -1.63 -4.22 1.54
CA GLY A 171 -1.77 -2.78 1.37
C GLY A 171 -2.68 -2.13 2.42
N LYS A 172 -3.59 -1.27 1.98
CA LYS A 172 -4.50 -0.55 2.89
C LYS A 172 -5.49 -1.47 3.60
N LEU A 173 -5.98 -2.52 2.94
CA LEU A 173 -6.92 -3.47 3.54
C LEU A 173 -6.24 -4.24 4.68
N GLY A 174 -5.03 -4.72 4.43
CA GLY A 174 -4.23 -5.47 5.39
C GLY A 174 -3.95 -4.66 6.67
N GLY A 175 -3.57 -3.38 6.51
CA GLY A 175 -3.37 -2.44 7.61
C GLY A 175 -4.64 -1.89 8.28
N ARG A 176 -5.83 -2.27 7.79
CA ARG A 176 -7.14 -1.71 8.21
C ARG A 176 -7.24 -0.19 8.04
N GLU A 177 -6.76 0.26 6.89
CA GLU A 177 -6.55 1.65 6.52
C GLU A 177 -7.18 1.97 5.17
N LEU A 178 -8.31 1.35 4.82
CA LEU A 178 -8.99 1.63 3.54
C LEU A 178 -9.44 3.10 3.42
N ASN A 179 -9.42 3.63 2.19
CA ASN A 179 -10.07 4.89 1.82
C ASN A 179 -11.45 4.67 1.23
N MET A 180 -12.23 5.75 1.13
CA MET A 180 -13.61 5.80 0.58
C MET A 180 -13.75 5.09 -0.78
N SER A 181 -12.76 5.21 -1.67
CA SER A 181 -12.72 4.53 -2.96
C SER A 181 -11.34 3.89 -3.18
N SER A 182 -11.11 2.75 -2.51
CA SER A 182 -9.88 1.94 -2.64
C SER A 182 -10.12 0.63 -3.36
N ASP A 183 -9.06 0.11 -3.96
CA ASP A 183 -9.00 -1.31 -4.35
C ASP A 183 -8.76 -2.16 -3.10
N VAL A 184 -9.17 -3.43 -3.15
CA VAL A 184 -8.77 -4.45 -2.18
C VAL A 184 -7.62 -5.26 -2.76
N ASP A 185 -6.43 -5.09 -2.20
CA ASP A 185 -5.23 -5.84 -2.58
C ASP A 185 -5.26 -7.23 -1.93
N LEU A 186 -5.39 -8.31 -2.71
CA LEU A 186 -5.59 -9.67 -2.19
C LEU A 186 -4.51 -10.67 -2.66
N LEU A 187 -4.23 -11.65 -1.81
CA LEU A 187 -3.47 -12.86 -2.11
C LEU A 187 -4.27 -14.08 -1.65
N PHE A 188 -4.45 -15.06 -2.54
CA PHE A 188 -5.18 -16.28 -2.24
C PHE A 188 -4.23 -17.44 -2.00
N SER A 189 -4.46 -18.17 -0.92
CA SER A 189 -3.65 -19.32 -0.56
C SER A 189 -4.43 -20.42 0.15
N PHE A 190 -3.94 -21.65 0.11
CA PHE A 190 -4.55 -22.80 0.76
C PHE A 190 -3.47 -23.70 1.36
N ARG A 191 -3.79 -24.42 2.45
CA ARG A 191 -2.77 -25.09 3.28
C ARG A 191 -1.99 -26.15 2.51
N GLU A 192 -2.66 -27.02 1.76
CA GLU A 192 -2.01 -28.16 1.11
C GLU A 192 -2.65 -28.57 -0.22
N SER A 193 -1.86 -29.26 -1.04
CA SER A 193 -2.31 -29.90 -2.28
C SER A 193 -3.27 -31.05 -2.00
N GLY A 194 -3.96 -31.51 -3.05
CA GLY A 194 -4.92 -32.59 -2.97
C GLY A 194 -5.91 -32.54 -4.10
N TYR A 195 -7.04 -33.23 -3.92
CA TYR A 195 -8.07 -33.39 -4.94
C TYR A 195 -9.46 -33.28 -4.32
N THR A 196 -10.43 -32.89 -5.15
CA THR A 196 -11.82 -32.84 -4.72
C THR A 196 -12.46 -34.24 -4.67
N ASP A 197 -13.40 -34.44 -3.76
CA ASP A 197 -14.05 -35.73 -3.51
C ASP A 197 -15.26 -36.04 -4.41
N GLY A 198 -15.60 -35.14 -5.34
CA GLY A 198 -16.75 -35.28 -6.23
C GLY A 198 -16.51 -36.26 -7.40
N SER A 199 -17.59 -36.58 -8.11
CA SER A 199 -17.56 -37.51 -9.26
C SER A 199 -16.63 -37.05 -10.39
N LYS A 200 -16.47 -35.74 -10.56
CA LYS A 200 -15.48 -35.13 -11.43
C LYS A 200 -14.38 -34.49 -10.56
N SER A 201 -13.45 -35.31 -10.10
CA SER A 201 -12.36 -34.85 -9.25
C SER A 201 -11.39 -33.93 -10.01
N ILE A 202 -11.02 -32.80 -9.39
CA ILE A 202 -10.00 -31.86 -9.88
C ILE A 202 -9.00 -31.58 -8.76
N SER A 203 -7.81 -31.08 -9.10
CA SER A 203 -6.82 -30.69 -8.08
C SER A 203 -7.33 -29.53 -7.23
N ASN A 204 -6.92 -29.46 -5.96
CA ASN A 204 -7.22 -28.34 -5.06
C ASN A 204 -6.77 -26.99 -5.66
N HIS A 205 -5.60 -26.97 -6.33
CA HIS A 205 -5.15 -25.78 -7.05
C HIS A 205 -6.16 -25.33 -8.11
N GLU A 206 -6.64 -26.24 -8.97
CA GLU A 206 -7.65 -25.90 -9.98
C GLU A 206 -8.96 -25.45 -9.33
N PHE A 207 -9.42 -26.13 -8.27
CA PHE A 207 -10.61 -25.77 -7.51
C PHE A 207 -10.52 -24.34 -6.99
N PHE A 208 -9.44 -23.99 -6.28
CA PHE A 208 -9.26 -22.67 -5.69
C PHE A 208 -9.00 -21.57 -6.70
N VAL A 209 -8.42 -21.87 -7.87
CA VAL A 209 -8.37 -20.91 -8.97
C VAL A 209 -9.78 -20.55 -9.45
N LYS A 210 -10.69 -21.53 -9.58
CA LYS A 210 -12.10 -21.27 -9.95
C LYS A 210 -12.83 -20.49 -8.85
N VAL A 211 -12.67 -20.86 -7.59
CA VAL A 211 -13.24 -20.12 -6.45
C VAL A 211 -12.77 -18.67 -6.44
N GLY A 212 -11.46 -18.43 -6.58
CA GLY A 212 -10.88 -17.10 -6.64
C GLY A 212 -11.43 -16.25 -7.79
N GLN A 213 -11.62 -16.83 -8.98
CA GLN A 213 -12.24 -16.14 -10.12
C GLN A 213 -13.68 -15.73 -9.83
N HIS A 214 -14.48 -16.60 -9.20
CA HIS A 214 -15.84 -16.28 -8.80
C HIS A 214 -15.93 -15.24 -7.68
N LEU A 215 -15.06 -15.32 -6.68
CA LEU A 215 -14.94 -14.31 -5.63
C LEU A 215 -14.67 -12.92 -6.23
N ILE A 216 -13.67 -12.82 -7.10
CA ILE A 216 -13.32 -11.56 -7.78
C ILE A 216 -14.53 -11.02 -8.54
N ASP A 217 -15.22 -11.88 -9.28
CA ASP A 217 -16.40 -11.51 -10.07
C ASP A 217 -17.56 -10.97 -9.22
N LEU A 218 -17.88 -11.63 -8.10
CA LEU A 218 -18.91 -11.21 -7.16
C LEU A 218 -18.67 -9.79 -6.63
N LEU A 219 -17.41 -9.48 -6.31
CA LEU A 219 -17.00 -8.21 -5.74
C LEU A 219 -16.93 -7.07 -6.78
N GLN A 220 -16.35 -7.33 -7.96
CA GLN A 220 -15.96 -6.25 -8.88
C GLN A 220 -16.83 -6.12 -10.13
N ARG A 221 -17.66 -7.10 -10.48
CA ARG A 221 -18.48 -7.03 -11.71
C ARG A 221 -19.44 -5.83 -11.64
N PRO A 222 -19.42 -4.89 -12.60
CA PRO A 222 -20.40 -3.81 -12.64
C PRO A 222 -21.81 -4.34 -12.87
N THR A 223 -22.76 -3.87 -12.05
CA THR A 223 -24.21 -4.03 -12.28
C THR A 223 -24.88 -2.66 -12.33
N ASP A 224 -26.20 -2.63 -12.51
CA ASP A 224 -27.03 -1.44 -12.35
C ASP A 224 -26.93 -0.80 -10.95
N GLN A 225 -26.55 -1.58 -9.95
CA GLN A 225 -26.29 -1.15 -8.57
C GLN A 225 -24.81 -0.82 -8.30
N GLY A 226 -23.95 -0.87 -9.32
CA GLY A 226 -22.51 -0.60 -9.22
C GLY A 226 -21.67 -1.84 -8.90
N ILE A 227 -20.60 -1.63 -8.13
CA ILE A 227 -19.65 -2.66 -7.69
C ILE A 227 -19.58 -2.69 -6.16
N VAL A 228 -19.05 -3.77 -5.57
CA VAL A 228 -18.74 -3.80 -4.13
C VAL A 228 -17.35 -3.20 -3.91
N PHE A 229 -16.32 -3.86 -4.46
CA PHE A 229 -14.93 -3.40 -4.43
C PHE A 229 -14.23 -3.78 -5.75
N ARG A 230 -13.30 -2.93 -6.19
CA ARG A 230 -12.30 -3.33 -7.20
C ARG A 230 -11.28 -4.23 -6.53
N VAL A 231 -10.93 -5.33 -7.18
CA VAL A 231 -9.96 -6.30 -6.63
C VAL A 231 -8.62 -6.17 -7.37
N ASP A 232 -7.54 -6.01 -6.61
CA ASP A 232 -6.18 -6.00 -7.16
C ASP A 232 -5.41 -7.25 -6.71
N MET A 233 -5.01 -8.08 -7.69
CA MET A 233 -4.25 -9.30 -7.46
C MET A 233 -2.77 -9.16 -7.85
N ARG A 234 -2.29 -7.96 -8.20
CA ARG A 234 -0.95 -7.75 -8.78
C ARG A 234 0.20 -7.99 -7.82
N LEU A 235 -0.05 -7.95 -6.51
CA LEU A 235 0.96 -8.17 -5.47
C LEU A 235 1.21 -9.65 -5.16
N ARG A 236 0.50 -10.59 -5.80
CA ARG A 236 0.77 -12.02 -5.66
C ARG A 236 2.11 -12.41 -6.31
N PRO A 237 2.73 -13.53 -5.92
CA PRO A 237 3.93 -14.05 -6.56
C PRO A 237 3.86 -14.07 -8.09
N ASN A 238 4.91 -13.56 -8.74
CA ASN A 238 4.98 -13.39 -10.20
C ASN A 238 3.91 -12.45 -10.81
N GLY A 239 3.19 -11.69 -9.98
CA GLY A 239 2.20 -10.70 -10.39
C GLY A 239 1.15 -11.28 -11.34
N ASN A 240 0.84 -10.56 -12.42
CA ASN A 240 -0.18 -10.95 -13.39
C ASN A 240 0.10 -12.29 -14.10
N SER A 241 1.37 -12.69 -14.21
CA SER A 241 1.78 -13.94 -14.84
C SER A 241 1.77 -15.13 -13.88
N GLY A 242 1.60 -14.88 -12.57
CA GLY A 242 1.54 -15.92 -11.55
C GLY A 242 0.15 -16.55 -11.41
N PRO A 243 0.09 -17.75 -10.82
CA PRO A 243 -1.18 -18.41 -10.50
C PRO A 243 -2.02 -17.55 -9.56
N LEU A 244 -3.34 -17.69 -9.65
CA LEU A 244 -4.27 -16.88 -8.86
C LEU A 244 -4.32 -17.31 -7.39
N ALA A 245 -4.15 -18.61 -7.14
CA ALA A 245 -4.11 -19.22 -5.80
C ALA A 245 -2.89 -20.15 -5.70
N LEU A 246 -2.24 -20.18 -4.54
CA LEU A 246 -1.03 -20.97 -4.30
C LEU A 246 -1.16 -21.79 -3.01
N SER A 247 -0.61 -23.00 -3.00
CA SER A 247 -0.45 -23.75 -1.75
C SER A 247 0.59 -23.07 -0.85
N PHE A 248 0.58 -23.38 0.46
CA PHE A 248 1.59 -22.84 1.39
C PHE A 248 3.00 -23.23 0.96
N ASP A 249 3.21 -24.51 0.60
CA ASP A 249 4.50 -25.00 0.09
C ASP A 249 5.00 -24.22 -1.12
N ALA A 250 4.10 -23.87 -2.05
CA ALA A 250 4.46 -23.12 -3.25
C ALA A 250 4.82 -21.66 -2.93
N LEU A 251 4.12 -21.04 -1.96
CA LEU A 251 4.45 -19.70 -1.48
C LEU A 251 5.79 -19.67 -0.73
N ASP A 252 6.01 -20.64 0.16
CA ASP A 252 7.25 -20.75 0.92
C ASP A 252 8.42 -20.95 -0.03
N HIS A 253 8.30 -21.87 -0.98
CA HIS A 253 9.33 -22.07 -2.01
C HIS A 253 9.58 -20.79 -2.81
N TYR A 254 8.54 -20.05 -3.20
CA TYR A 254 8.68 -18.80 -3.93
C TYR A 254 9.44 -17.74 -3.15
N TYR A 255 9.05 -17.46 -1.91
CA TYR A 255 9.69 -16.40 -1.13
C TYR A 255 11.11 -16.76 -0.71
N LEU A 256 11.42 -18.06 -0.53
CA LEU A 256 12.77 -18.54 -0.28
C LEU A 256 13.70 -18.38 -1.49
N THR A 257 13.20 -18.60 -2.71
CA THR A 257 14.04 -18.69 -3.92
C THR A 257 14.02 -17.43 -4.80
N HIS A 258 12.89 -16.74 -4.85
CA HIS A 258 12.60 -15.68 -5.81
C HIS A 258 12.10 -14.38 -5.16
N GLY A 259 11.86 -14.40 -3.84
CA GLY A 259 11.29 -13.27 -3.11
C GLY A 259 12.13 -12.00 -3.19
N ARG A 260 11.51 -10.91 -3.64
CA ARG A 260 12.14 -9.62 -3.92
C ARG A 260 12.00 -8.66 -2.74
N ASP A 261 12.87 -7.66 -2.67
CA ASP A 261 12.88 -6.70 -1.56
C ASP A 261 11.59 -5.88 -1.45
N TRP A 262 10.98 -5.49 -2.57
CA TRP A 262 9.71 -4.76 -2.56
C TRP A 262 8.53 -5.64 -2.11
N GLU A 263 8.61 -6.96 -2.27
CA GLU A 263 7.57 -7.87 -1.79
C GLU A 263 7.56 -7.92 -0.27
N ARG A 264 8.74 -7.83 0.37
CA ARG A 264 8.84 -7.66 1.83
C ARG A 264 8.07 -6.43 2.29
N TYR A 265 8.26 -5.31 1.59
CA TYR A 265 7.54 -4.06 1.87
C TYR A 265 6.02 -4.24 1.77
N ALA A 266 5.53 -4.88 0.69
CA ALA A 266 4.10 -5.13 0.51
C ALA A 266 3.51 -6.05 1.61
N LEU A 267 4.27 -7.07 2.02
CA LEU A 267 3.85 -8.08 2.99
C LEU A 267 3.87 -7.60 4.44
N ILE A 268 4.47 -6.45 4.77
CA ILE A 268 4.38 -5.85 6.12
C ILE A 268 2.92 -5.76 6.59
N LYS A 269 2.03 -5.41 5.65
CA LYS A 269 0.60 -5.22 5.92
C LYS A 269 -0.23 -6.50 5.78
N ALA A 270 0.38 -7.65 5.50
CA ALA A 270 -0.37 -8.89 5.30
C ALA A 270 -1.21 -9.27 6.52
N ARG A 271 -2.50 -9.53 6.29
CA ARG A 271 -3.47 -9.93 7.33
C ARG A 271 -4.55 -10.82 6.71
N PRO A 272 -5.03 -11.88 7.39
CA PRO A 272 -6.17 -12.64 6.89
C PRO A 272 -7.44 -11.76 6.89
N VAL A 273 -8.26 -11.87 5.85
CA VAL A 273 -9.49 -11.06 5.66
C VAL A 273 -10.72 -11.89 5.33
N GLY A 274 -10.58 -13.18 5.04
CA GLY A 274 -11.70 -14.08 4.80
C GLY A 274 -11.25 -15.53 4.59
N GLY A 275 -12.21 -16.45 4.71
CA GLY A 275 -11.98 -17.90 4.60
C GLY A 275 -11.35 -18.48 5.86
N ASP A 276 -10.40 -19.41 5.70
CA ASP A 276 -9.71 -19.98 6.86
C ASP A 276 -8.71 -18.96 7.45
N MET A 277 -9.20 -18.21 8.44
CA MET A 277 -8.44 -17.19 9.17
C MET A 277 -7.28 -17.80 9.96
N GLY A 278 -7.43 -19.04 10.45
CA GLY A 278 -6.41 -19.74 11.22
C GLY A 278 -5.23 -20.13 10.32
N ALA A 279 -5.52 -20.78 9.19
CA ALA A 279 -4.51 -21.12 8.19
C ALA A 279 -3.87 -19.86 7.59
N GLY A 280 -4.64 -18.79 7.35
CA GLY A 280 -4.09 -17.53 6.87
C GLY A 280 -3.09 -16.90 7.86
N GLN A 281 -3.38 -16.99 9.16
CA GLN A 281 -2.45 -16.51 10.19
C GLN A 281 -1.18 -17.38 10.26
N GLU A 282 -1.32 -18.70 10.15
CA GLU A 282 -0.20 -19.64 10.07
C GLU A 282 0.74 -19.30 8.89
N LEU A 283 0.19 -19.08 7.70
CA LEU A 283 0.96 -18.64 6.53
C LEU A 283 1.75 -17.36 6.80
N ILE A 284 1.13 -16.35 7.41
CA ILE A 284 1.80 -15.08 7.74
C ILE A 284 2.95 -15.30 8.73
N GLU A 285 2.78 -16.18 9.72
CA GLU A 285 3.88 -16.55 10.63
C GLU A 285 5.01 -17.26 9.88
N ASN A 286 4.70 -18.13 8.91
CA ASN A 286 5.70 -18.86 8.12
C ASN A 286 6.54 -17.93 7.24
N ILE A 287 5.92 -16.92 6.61
CA ILE A 287 6.64 -15.95 5.76
C ILE A 287 7.26 -14.78 6.56
N ARG A 288 6.97 -14.66 7.86
CA ARG A 288 7.50 -13.59 8.72
C ARG A 288 9.03 -13.46 8.69
N PRO A 289 9.84 -14.55 8.67
CA PRO A 289 11.30 -14.46 8.54
C PRO A 289 11.76 -13.89 7.19
N PHE A 290 10.96 -14.06 6.12
CA PHE A 290 11.24 -13.44 4.82
C PHE A 290 11.01 -11.93 4.86
N ILE A 291 9.94 -11.48 5.53
CA ILE A 291 9.57 -10.06 5.68
C ILE A 291 10.58 -9.35 6.58
N TYR A 292 10.81 -9.87 7.79
CA TYR A 292 11.60 -9.23 8.85
C TYR A 292 12.91 -9.98 9.08
N ARG A 293 13.97 -9.54 8.41
CA ARG A 293 15.30 -10.15 8.52
C ARG A 293 15.87 -9.95 9.92
N LYS A 294 16.27 -11.03 10.59
CA LYS A 294 16.94 -10.96 11.91
C LYS A 294 18.28 -10.21 11.84
N TYR A 295 19.02 -10.40 10.76
CA TYR A 295 20.28 -9.73 10.48
C TYR A 295 20.12 -8.89 9.22
N LEU A 296 20.35 -7.58 9.35
CA LEU A 296 20.47 -6.69 8.20
C LEU A 296 21.90 -6.78 7.66
N ASP A 297 22.00 -7.18 6.41
CA ASP A 297 23.22 -7.05 5.62
C ASP A 297 23.20 -5.73 4.83
N PHE A 298 24.33 -5.37 4.23
CA PHE A 298 24.41 -4.21 3.34
C PHE A 298 23.37 -4.29 2.19
N GLY A 299 23.08 -5.51 1.72
CA GLY A 299 22.05 -5.75 0.70
C GLY A 299 20.65 -5.28 1.10
N ALA A 300 20.24 -5.49 2.36
CA ALA A 300 18.95 -5.02 2.88
C ALA A 300 18.85 -3.49 2.89
N ILE A 301 19.94 -2.81 3.28
CA ILE A 301 19.98 -1.33 3.33
C ILE A 301 19.95 -0.77 1.91
N ASP A 302 20.73 -1.35 1.00
CA ASP A 302 20.74 -0.93 -0.41
C ASP A 302 19.40 -1.16 -1.08
N ALA A 303 18.66 -2.21 -0.69
CA ALA A 303 17.30 -2.42 -1.16
C ALA A 303 16.35 -1.28 -0.78
N ILE A 304 16.43 -0.80 0.46
CA ILE A 304 15.64 0.35 0.93
C ILE A 304 16.05 1.61 0.16
N ARG A 305 17.35 1.83 -0.06
CA ARG A 305 17.84 2.94 -0.89
C ARG A 305 17.32 2.87 -2.32
N ARG A 306 17.36 1.70 -2.96
CA ARG A 306 16.79 1.50 -4.30
C ARG A 306 15.30 1.81 -4.33
N MET A 307 14.54 1.36 -3.34
CA MET A 307 13.11 1.68 -3.25
C MET A 307 12.87 3.19 -3.05
N LYS A 308 13.68 3.88 -2.23
CA LYS A 308 13.66 5.34 -2.10
C LYS A 308 13.90 6.02 -3.45
N SER A 309 14.96 5.65 -4.17
CA SER A 309 15.29 6.24 -5.47
C SER A 309 14.18 6.03 -6.51
N LEU A 310 13.50 4.89 -6.50
CA LEU A 310 12.34 4.65 -7.37
C LEU A 310 11.16 5.58 -7.04
N ILE A 311 10.91 5.86 -5.75
CA ILE A 311 9.89 6.83 -5.32
C ILE A 311 10.24 8.23 -5.83
N GLU A 312 11.49 8.66 -5.63
CA GLU A 312 11.97 9.99 -6.05
C GLU A 312 11.92 10.17 -7.58
N GLN A 313 12.31 9.13 -8.33
CA GLN A 313 12.24 9.15 -9.80
C GLN A 313 10.80 9.20 -10.29
N GLU A 314 9.86 8.51 -9.62
CA GLU A 314 8.46 8.57 -9.98
C GLU A 314 7.89 9.97 -9.74
N GLN A 315 8.22 10.58 -8.60
CA GLN A 315 7.79 11.93 -8.21
C GLN A 315 8.24 13.05 -9.14
N SER A 316 9.34 12.87 -9.88
CA SER A 316 9.83 13.89 -10.82
C SER A 316 8.91 14.09 -12.04
N LYS A 317 7.91 13.23 -12.23
CA LYS A 317 6.92 13.35 -13.29
C LYS A 317 5.96 14.52 -13.01
N LYS A 318 5.85 15.45 -13.96
CA LYS A 318 4.93 16.61 -13.87
C LYS A 318 3.47 16.26 -13.58
N SER A 319 3.03 15.05 -13.96
CA SER A 319 1.66 14.57 -13.68
C SER A 319 1.37 14.36 -12.20
N LEU A 320 2.39 14.29 -11.34
CA LEU A 320 2.24 13.99 -9.91
C LEU A 320 2.34 15.22 -9.01
N THR A 321 2.56 16.42 -9.56
CA THR A 321 2.70 17.67 -8.77
C THR A 321 1.48 17.95 -7.88
N ARG A 322 0.27 17.61 -8.34
CA ARG A 322 -0.99 17.79 -7.59
C ARG A 322 -1.54 16.48 -7.01
N ASN A 323 -0.71 15.46 -6.87
CA ASN A 323 -1.12 14.14 -6.39
C ASN A 323 -0.77 13.94 -4.90
N LEU A 324 -1.78 13.77 -4.05
CA LEU A 324 -1.61 13.67 -2.59
C LEU A 324 -0.90 12.40 -2.13
N LYS A 325 -0.93 11.35 -2.95
CA LYS A 325 -0.35 10.04 -2.60
C LYS A 325 1.07 9.89 -3.12
N LEU A 326 1.24 10.13 -4.41
CA LEU A 326 2.49 9.87 -5.15
C LEU A 326 3.33 11.13 -5.36
N GLY A 327 2.80 12.32 -5.09
CA GLY A 327 3.57 13.56 -5.15
C GLY A 327 4.67 13.62 -4.09
N ARG A 328 5.57 14.57 -4.26
CA ARG A 328 6.62 14.91 -3.29
C ARG A 328 5.96 15.27 -1.94
N GLY A 329 6.44 14.69 -0.85
CA GLY A 329 5.84 14.89 0.49
C GLY A 329 4.47 14.26 0.68
N GLY A 330 4.02 13.42 -0.27
CA GLY A 330 2.71 12.78 -0.23
C GLY A 330 2.62 11.61 0.76
N ILE A 331 1.43 11.01 0.83
CA ILE A 331 1.11 9.90 1.73
C ILE A 331 2.13 8.74 1.61
N ARG A 332 2.60 8.44 0.39
CA ARG A 332 3.55 7.34 0.15
C ARG A 332 4.91 7.57 0.80
N GLU A 333 5.40 8.81 0.88
CA GLU A 333 6.66 9.10 1.59
C GLU A 333 6.50 8.83 3.10
N ILE A 334 5.38 9.24 3.68
CA ILE A 334 5.07 8.98 5.10
C ILE A 334 5.00 7.48 5.37
N GLU A 335 4.26 6.74 4.54
CA GLU A 335 4.16 5.28 4.62
C GLU A 335 5.54 4.62 4.49
N PHE A 336 6.38 5.12 3.59
CA PHE A 336 7.73 4.60 3.36
C PHE A 336 8.67 4.84 4.54
N VAL A 337 8.62 6.01 5.18
CA VAL A 337 9.39 6.27 6.41
C VAL A 337 9.03 5.24 7.47
N VAL A 338 7.74 5.03 7.76
CA VAL A 338 7.34 4.08 8.81
C VAL A 338 7.69 2.64 8.45
N GLN A 339 7.34 2.19 7.24
CA GLN A 339 7.53 0.80 6.84
C GLN A 339 9.00 0.42 6.62
N SER A 340 9.84 1.36 6.15
CA SER A 340 11.29 1.11 6.08
C SER A 340 11.89 0.84 7.46
N HIS A 341 11.44 1.56 8.49
CA HIS A 341 11.84 1.29 9.88
C HIS A 341 11.35 -0.08 10.35
N GLN A 342 10.14 -0.49 9.98
CA GLN A 342 9.67 -1.84 10.27
C GLN A 342 10.55 -2.92 9.61
N LEU A 343 10.98 -2.72 8.36
CA LEU A 343 11.89 -3.65 7.68
C LEU A 343 13.28 -3.68 8.31
N ILE A 344 13.79 -2.53 8.75
CA ILE A 344 15.12 -2.41 9.37
C ILE A 344 15.11 -3.03 10.78
N PHE A 345 14.16 -2.63 11.61
CA PHE A 345 14.19 -2.91 13.05
C PHE A 345 13.26 -4.05 13.47
N GLY A 346 12.26 -4.39 12.67
CA GLY A 346 11.25 -5.41 13.01
C GLY A 346 11.82 -6.83 13.18
N GLY A 347 12.98 -7.14 12.59
CA GLY A 347 13.66 -8.42 12.83
C GLY A 347 14.21 -8.59 14.26
N ARG A 348 14.45 -7.47 14.97
CA ARG A 348 14.97 -7.43 16.35
C ARG A 348 13.89 -7.06 17.35
N ASP A 349 12.98 -6.17 16.97
CA ASP A 349 11.83 -5.78 17.78
C ASP A 349 10.53 -6.28 17.15
N LYS A 350 10.01 -7.40 17.70
CA LYS A 350 8.75 -8.00 17.21
C LYS A 350 7.55 -7.08 17.35
N ARG A 351 7.59 -6.06 18.21
CA ARG A 351 6.48 -5.09 18.36
C ARG A 351 6.26 -4.30 17.07
N LEU A 352 7.32 -4.07 16.30
CA LEU A 352 7.25 -3.40 14.99
C LEU A 352 6.71 -4.29 13.86
N GLN A 353 6.44 -5.58 14.13
CA GLN A 353 5.87 -6.52 13.16
C GLN A 353 4.34 -6.43 13.14
N THR A 354 3.81 -5.21 13.01
CA THR A 354 2.38 -4.92 12.94
C THR A 354 1.99 -4.43 11.53
N PRO A 355 0.85 -4.86 10.99
CA PRO A 355 0.35 -4.34 9.72
C PRO A 355 -0.20 -2.90 9.84
N SER A 356 -0.46 -2.43 11.06
CA SER A 356 -1.05 -1.10 11.30
C SER A 356 0.01 0.00 11.32
N PHE A 357 -0.18 1.00 10.45
CA PHE A 357 0.64 2.21 10.41
C PHE A 357 0.64 2.95 11.74
N TYR A 358 -0.52 3.13 12.39
CA TYR A 358 -0.61 3.86 13.64
C TYR A 358 0.11 3.15 14.78
N GLN A 359 -0.03 1.82 14.88
CA GLN A 359 0.67 1.04 15.89
C GLN A 359 2.18 1.08 15.66
N ALA A 360 2.63 0.91 14.41
CA ALA A 360 4.04 1.02 14.07
C ALA A 360 4.59 2.40 14.45
N LEU A 361 3.92 3.48 14.01
CA LEU A 361 4.33 4.87 14.27
C LEU A 361 4.41 5.19 15.77
N GLN A 362 3.52 4.63 16.60
CA GLN A 362 3.57 4.78 18.06
C GLN A 362 4.79 4.10 18.71
N LEU A 363 5.27 3.01 18.12
CA LEU A 363 6.37 2.22 18.66
C LEU A 363 7.76 2.72 18.22
N LEU A 364 7.87 3.49 17.14
CA LEU A 364 9.16 3.98 16.64
C LEU A 364 9.97 4.83 17.66
N PRO A 365 9.34 5.71 18.47
CA PRO A 365 10.06 6.42 19.54
C PRO A 365 10.57 5.49 20.64
N GLU A 366 9.78 4.50 21.04
CA GLU A 366 10.17 3.51 22.05
C GLU A 366 11.32 2.61 21.57
N ALA A 367 11.34 2.32 20.27
CA ALA A 367 12.43 1.59 19.63
C ALA A 367 13.68 2.45 19.41
N GLN A 368 13.63 3.75 19.76
CA GLN A 368 14.70 4.74 19.57
C GLN A 368 15.15 4.88 18.10
N THR A 369 14.22 4.66 17.16
CA THR A 369 14.55 4.71 15.72
C THR A 369 14.09 6.00 15.06
N LEU A 370 13.07 6.67 15.62
CA LEU A 370 12.63 8.02 15.25
C LEU A 370 12.29 8.82 16.49
N SER A 371 12.45 10.13 16.44
CA SER A 371 12.07 11.00 17.55
C SER A 371 10.54 11.07 17.72
N GLN A 372 10.08 11.34 18.95
CA GLN A 372 8.65 11.55 19.23
C GLN A 372 8.07 12.71 18.41
N ASP A 373 8.83 13.79 18.22
CA ASP A 373 8.42 14.95 17.44
C ASP A 373 8.24 14.61 15.96
N THR A 374 9.19 13.87 15.37
CA THR A 374 9.09 13.39 13.98
C THR A 374 7.86 12.50 13.80
N CYS A 375 7.61 11.56 14.72
CA CYS A 375 6.43 10.71 14.65
C CYS A 375 5.13 11.50 14.79
N HIS A 376 5.10 12.54 15.62
CA HIS A 376 3.96 13.43 15.75
C HIS A 376 3.67 14.21 14.45
N GLN A 377 4.72 14.79 13.85
CA GLN A 377 4.63 15.50 12.57
C GLN A 377 4.11 14.60 11.44
N LEU A 378 4.68 13.39 11.31
CA LEU A 378 4.24 12.40 10.32
C LEU A 378 2.79 11.98 10.54
N LYS A 379 2.36 11.79 11.79
CA LYS A 379 0.97 11.47 12.11
C LYS A 379 0.02 12.57 11.66
N GLN A 380 0.31 13.83 12.01
CA GLN A 380 -0.53 14.97 11.65
C GLN A 380 -0.63 15.14 10.14
N ALA A 381 0.51 15.06 9.44
CA ALA A 381 0.55 15.14 7.98
C ALA A 381 -0.24 13.99 7.32
N TYR A 382 -0.10 12.77 7.84
CA TYR A 382 -0.85 11.62 7.35
C TYR A 382 -2.35 11.80 7.52
N GLU A 383 -2.81 12.19 8.71
CA GLU A 383 -4.23 12.45 8.97
C GLU A 383 -4.78 13.54 8.05
N PHE A 384 -4.03 14.64 7.87
CA PHE A 384 -4.41 15.74 6.99
C PHE A 384 -4.55 15.29 5.52
N LEU A 385 -3.51 14.66 4.96
CA LEU A 385 -3.50 14.23 3.56
C LEU A 385 -4.56 13.15 3.30
N ARG A 386 -4.74 12.21 4.23
CA ARG A 386 -5.76 11.14 4.13
C ARG A 386 -7.18 11.70 4.21
N SER A 387 -7.44 12.70 5.06
CA SER A 387 -8.74 13.36 5.10
C SER A 387 -9.06 14.05 3.78
N ILE A 388 -8.11 14.78 3.17
CA ILE A 388 -8.34 15.42 1.86
C ILE A 388 -8.50 14.37 0.76
N GLU A 389 -7.71 13.29 0.79
CA GLU A 389 -7.87 12.16 -0.12
C GLU A 389 -9.28 11.55 -0.02
N HIS A 390 -9.84 11.42 1.18
CA HIS A 390 -11.23 10.98 1.36
C HIS A 390 -12.23 11.96 0.74
N ARG A 391 -12.02 13.28 0.87
CA ARG A 391 -12.85 14.31 0.22
C ARG A 391 -12.82 14.20 -1.30
N LEU A 392 -11.63 14.02 -1.88
CA LEU A 392 -11.47 13.83 -3.32
C LEU A 392 -12.24 12.61 -3.82
N GLN A 393 -12.18 11.51 -3.08
CA GLN A 393 -12.82 10.26 -3.47
C GLN A 393 -14.33 10.31 -3.27
N ILE A 394 -14.83 10.82 -2.14
CA ILE A 394 -16.26 10.87 -1.85
C ILE A 394 -17.01 11.95 -2.63
N LEU A 395 -16.30 12.89 -3.26
CA LEU A 395 -16.93 13.90 -4.13
C LEU A 395 -17.83 13.23 -5.18
N ASP A 396 -17.34 12.14 -5.79
CA ASP A 396 -18.03 11.44 -6.87
C ASP A 396 -17.84 9.90 -6.85
N ASP A 397 -17.37 9.33 -5.73
CA ASP A 397 -16.97 7.91 -5.58
C ASP A 397 -15.90 7.45 -6.60
N GLN A 398 -14.88 8.30 -6.77
CA GLN A 398 -13.81 8.09 -7.76
C GLN A 398 -12.51 7.67 -7.09
N GLN A 399 -11.75 6.79 -7.75
CA GLN A 399 -10.38 6.46 -7.35
C GLN A 399 -9.41 7.52 -7.86
N THR A 400 -9.40 8.65 -7.17
CA THR A 400 -8.48 9.74 -7.45
C THR A 400 -7.62 10.05 -6.25
N HIS A 401 -6.40 10.48 -6.54
CA HIS A 401 -5.44 11.02 -5.58
C HIS A 401 -5.01 12.44 -5.98
N SER A 402 -5.46 12.94 -7.14
CA SER A 402 -5.04 14.21 -7.70
C SER A 402 -6.09 15.28 -7.39
N LEU A 403 -5.63 16.46 -6.98
CA LEU A 403 -6.51 17.61 -6.82
C LEU A 403 -7.16 17.96 -8.18
N PRO A 404 -8.45 18.32 -8.19
CA PRO A 404 -9.10 18.77 -9.40
C PRO A 404 -8.49 20.08 -9.91
N THR A 405 -8.68 20.33 -11.20
CA THR A 405 -8.31 21.59 -11.87
C THR A 405 -9.51 22.50 -12.10
N GLU A 406 -10.72 21.93 -12.16
CA GLU A 406 -11.96 22.69 -12.34
C GLU A 406 -12.32 23.50 -11.09
N ASP A 407 -12.71 24.76 -11.27
CA ASP A 407 -12.94 25.71 -10.17
C ASP A 407 -14.04 25.28 -9.19
N VAL A 408 -15.14 24.70 -9.69
CA VAL A 408 -16.24 24.20 -8.83
C VAL A 408 -15.73 23.06 -7.96
N SER A 409 -15.06 22.08 -8.56
CA SER A 409 -14.50 20.93 -7.86
C SER A 409 -13.42 21.36 -6.84
N ARG A 410 -12.54 22.30 -7.20
CA ARG A 410 -11.56 22.90 -6.26
C ARG A 410 -12.25 23.55 -5.06
N ALA A 411 -13.30 24.34 -5.30
CA ALA A 411 -14.06 25.01 -4.25
C ALA A 411 -14.74 24.01 -3.29
N ARG A 412 -15.32 22.92 -3.82
CA ARG A 412 -15.92 21.85 -3.01
C ARG A 412 -14.90 21.14 -2.13
N ILE A 413 -13.71 20.83 -2.65
CA ILE A 413 -12.65 20.17 -1.88
C ILE A 413 -12.12 21.09 -0.78
N ALA A 414 -11.90 22.38 -1.07
CA ALA A 414 -11.52 23.36 -0.07
C ALA A 414 -12.56 23.48 1.05
N PHE A 415 -13.82 23.73 0.67
CA PHE A 415 -14.95 23.84 1.59
C PHE A 415 -15.08 22.62 2.51
N SER A 416 -15.10 21.42 1.91
CA SER A 416 -15.29 20.17 2.65
C SER A 416 -14.06 19.73 3.47
N SER A 417 -12.91 20.35 3.20
CA SER A 417 -11.69 20.26 4.01
C SER A 417 -11.56 21.40 5.02
N GLY A 418 -12.60 22.22 5.21
CA GLY A 418 -12.65 23.30 6.21
C GLY A 418 -11.91 24.59 5.83
N PHE A 419 -11.53 24.76 4.55
CA PHE A 419 -10.85 25.96 4.06
C PHE A 419 -11.82 26.92 3.37
N GLY A 420 -11.64 28.23 3.60
CA GLY A 420 -12.47 29.27 3.00
C GLY A 420 -12.23 29.50 1.50
N SER A 421 -11.09 29.04 0.96
CA SER A 421 -10.80 29.11 -0.47
C SER A 421 -9.89 27.96 -0.92
N PRO A 422 -9.91 27.60 -2.22
CA PRO A 422 -8.92 26.68 -2.80
C PRO A 422 -7.48 27.10 -2.58
N GLU A 423 -7.17 28.39 -2.66
CA GLU A 423 -5.82 28.92 -2.51
C GLU A 423 -5.29 28.72 -1.08
N ALA A 424 -6.16 28.84 -0.07
CA ALA A 424 -5.80 28.58 1.32
C ALA A 424 -5.47 27.09 1.56
N LEU A 425 -6.26 26.18 0.96
CA LEU A 425 -5.97 24.74 1.01
C LEU A 425 -4.65 24.41 0.30
N GLU A 426 -4.41 24.98 -0.88
CA GLU A 426 -3.20 24.72 -1.65
C GLU A 426 -1.93 25.20 -0.91
N LEU A 427 -1.99 26.35 -0.21
CA LEU A 427 -0.89 26.85 0.60
C LEU A 427 -0.56 25.93 1.80
N GLU A 428 -1.60 25.44 2.50
CA GLU A 428 -1.43 24.49 3.60
C GLU A 428 -0.85 23.16 3.11
N LEU A 429 -1.33 22.67 1.96
CA LEU A 429 -0.80 21.46 1.33
C LEU A 429 0.69 21.58 0.99
N VAL A 430 1.13 22.71 0.45
CA VAL A 430 2.57 22.96 0.20
C VAL A 430 3.34 22.89 1.51
N THR A 431 2.88 23.58 2.55
CA THR A 431 3.53 23.59 3.87
C THR A 431 3.65 22.17 4.45
N VAL A 432 2.57 21.39 4.44
CA VAL A 432 2.57 20.03 4.97
C VAL A 432 3.48 19.11 4.15
N THR A 433 3.39 19.16 2.81
CA THR A 433 4.18 18.28 1.93
C THR A 433 5.67 18.62 1.94
N GLU A 434 6.06 19.90 2.05
CA GLU A 434 7.46 20.29 2.21
C GLU A 434 8.04 19.77 3.54
N ASN A 435 7.28 19.86 4.62
CA ASN A 435 7.70 19.31 5.92
C ASN A 435 7.87 17.79 5.87
N VAL A 436 6.91 17.06 5.29
CA VAL A 436 7.02 15.60 5.11
C VAL A 436 8.25 15.26 4.29
N HIS A 437 8.47 15.96 3.18
CA HIS A 437 9.61 15.68 2.33
C HIS A 437 10.95 16.00 2.99
N SER A 438 11.01 17.05 3.82
CA SER A 438 12.20 17.34 4.63
C SER A 438 12.52 16.19 5.59
N VAL A 439 11.51 15.66 6.29
CA VAL A 439 11.65 14.47 7.16
C VAL A 439 12.07 13.24 6.35
N PHE A 440 11.46 13.01 5.19
CA PHE A 440 11.82 11.91 4.31
C PHE A 440 13.29 11.97 3.90
N GLN A 441 13.81 13.15 3.55
CA GLN A 441 15.23 13.30 3.22
C GLN A 441 16.14 13.10 4.43
N SER A 442 15.84 13.71 5.58
CA SER A 442 16.72 13.62 6.77
C SER A 442 16.90 12.18 7.25
N VAL A 443 15.81 11.42 7.32
CA VAL A 443 15.79 10.02 7.77
C VAL A 443 16.74 9.12 6.98
N PHE A 444 16.95 9.39 5.69
CA PHE A 444 17.77 8.54 4.83
C PHE A 444 19.13 9.15 4.46
N ASN A 445 19.35 10.46 4.69
CA ASN A 445 20.61 11.14 4.38
C ASN A 445 21.62 11.11 5.55
N GLU A 446 21.19 10.90 6.79
CA GLU A 446 22.14 10.73 7.91
C GLU A 446 23.01 9.45 7.78
N ALA A 447 22.61 8.49 6.94
CA ALA A 447 23.42 7.32 6.60
C ALA A 447 24.54 7.59 5.58
N THR A 448 24.65 8.81 5.03
CA THR A 448 25.72 9.21 4.09
C THR A 448 26.84 10.04 4.72
N ASP A 449 26.65 10.58 5.93
CA ASP A 449 27.69 11.37 6.62
C ASP A 449 28.69 10.51 7.41
N GLY A 450 28.62 9.18 7.25
CA GLY A 450 29.73 8.28 7.57
C GLY A 450 30.83 8.33 6.51
N GLY A 451 31.47 9.49 6.34
CA GLY A 451 32.81 9.59 5.75
C GLY A 451 32.98 9.12 4.29
N SER A 452 32.03 9.35 3.39
CA SER A 452 32.35 9.32 1.96
C SER A 452 32.82 10.70 1.52
N GLU A 453 34.13 10.96 1.69
CA GLU A 453 34.83 11.78 0.69
C GLU A 453 34.37 11.27 -0.69
N LYS A 454 33.99 12.19 -1.59
CA LYS A 454 33.65 11.84 -2.97
C LYS A 454 34.71 10.85 -3.47
N PRO A 455 34.34 9.66 -3.98
CA PRO A 455 35.33 8.76 -4.54
C PRO A 455 36.10 9.55 -5.60
N ASP A 456 37.42 9.59 -5.42
CA ASP A 456 38.32 10.26 -6.35
C ASP A 456 38.07 9.64 -7.73
N SER A 457 37.62 10.44 -8.70
CA SER A 457 37.10 9.93 -9.98
C SER A 457 38.11 9.04 -10.71
N GLY A 458 39.40 9.23 -10.42
CA GLY A 458 40.49 8.42 -10.96
C GLY A 458 40.42 6.93 -10.65
N PHE A 459 39.90 6.50 -9.48
CA PHE A 459 39.81 5.08 -9.13
C PHE A 459 38.63 4.37 -9.80
N GLU A 460 37.49 5.06 -9.93
CA GLU A 460 36.35 4.55 -10.68
C GLU A 460 36.70 4.41 -12.16
N ASP A 461 37.36 5.42 -12.72
CA ASP A 461 37.82 5.40 -14.11
C ASP A 461 38.85 4.29 -14.34
N LEU A 462 39.82 4.10 -13.44
CA LEU A 462 40.79 3.02 -13.53
C LEU A 462 40.10 1.64 -13.52
N TRP A 463 39.15 1.42 -12.60
CA TRP A 463 38.44 0.15 -12.54
C TRP A 463 37.61 -0.10 -13.80
N ARG A 464 36.87 0.90 -14.29
CA ARG A 464 36.10 0.78 -15.54
C ARG A 464 36.99 0.44 -16.72
N SER A 465 38.12 1.13 -16.86
CA SER A 465 39.11 0.86 -17.90
C SER A 465 39.71 -0.54 -17.77
N ALA A 466 39.96 -1.02 -16.54
CA ALA A 466 40.44 -2.39 -16.34
C ALA A 466 39.38 -3.44 -16.71
N VAL A 467 38.09 -3.17 -16.44
CA VAL A 467 36.98 -4.04 -16.85
C VAL A 467 36.85 -4.12 -18.37
N THR A 468 37.16 -3.04 -19.09
CA THR A 468 37.14 -2.99 -20.56
C THR A 468 38.49 -3.30 -21.22
N GLU A 469 39.51 -3.70 -20.44
CA GLU A 469 40.87 -4.01 -20.91
C GLU A 469 41.57 -2.82 -21.61
N GLN A 470 41.27 -1.61 -21.13
CA GLN A 470 41.76 -0.33 -21.61
C GLN A 470 42.50 0.44 -20.50
N ALA A 471 42.97 -0.24 -19.44
CA ALA A 471 43.70 0.43 -18.37
C ALA A 471 45.09 0.83 -18.86
N GLU A 472 45.46 2.09 -18.65
CA GLU A 472 46.78 2.61 -19.04
C GLU A 472 47.75 2.58 -17.86
N PRO A 473 48.98 2.02 -18.02
CA PRO A 473 49.98 2.00 -16.95
C PRO A 473 50.31 3.40 -16.40
N GLU A 474 50.22 4.43 -17.24
CA GLU A 474 50.44 5.82 -16.85
C GLU A 474 49.41 6.30 -15.82
N GLN A 475 48.14 5.94 -15.98
CA GLN A 475 47.07 6.24 -15.04
C GLN A 475 47.31 5.57 -13.68
N ILE A 476 47.77 4.32 -13.70
CA ILE A 476 48.07 3.54 -12.48
C ILE A 476 49.26 4.15 -11.73
N ALA A 477 50.30 4.57 -12.45
CA ALA A 477 51.46 5.25 -11.85
C ALA A 477 51.07 6.61 -11.23
N GLN A 478 50.22 7.39 -11.91
CA GLN A 478 49.73 8.68 -11.43
C GLN A 478 48.92 8.56 -10.13
N LEU A 479 48.23 7.43 -9.94
CA LEU A 479 47.49 7.14 -8.71
C LEU A 479 48.40 6.69 -7.55
N GLY A 480 49.68 6.38 -7.79
CA GLY A 480 50.68 6.14 -6.73
C GLY A 480 51.13 4.68 -6.57
N PHE A 481 50.69 3.76 -7.44
CA PHE A 481 51.20 2.38 -7.47
C PHE A 481 52.61 2.31 -8.05
N GLN A 482 53.44 1.44 -7.48
CA GLN A 482 54.88 1.38 -7.78
C GLN A 482 55.23 0.44 -8.95
N GLU A 483 54.37 -0.55 -9.25
CA GLU A 483 54.52 -1.54 -10.31
C GLU A 483 53.34 -1.51 -11.31
N PRO A 484 53.18 -0.42 -12.12
CA PRO A 484 51.97 -0.19 -12.89
C PRO A 484 51.59 -1.30 -13.88
N LEU A 485 52.59 -1.96 -14.49
CA LEU A 485 52.35 -3.06 -15.42
C LEU A 485 51.80 -4.31 -14.72
N GLN A 486 52.30 -4.61 -13.52
CA GLN A 486 51.83 -5.76 -12.74
C GLN A 486 50.41 -5.52 -12.24
N ILE A 487 50.14 -4.31 -11.74
CA ILE A 487 48.82 -3.91 -11.25
C ILE A 487 47.80 -3.89 -12.39
N LYS A 488 48.17 -3.39 -13.58
CA LYS A 488 47.35 -3.48 -14.79
C LYS A 488 46.94 -4.92 -15.08
N SER A 489 47.93 -5.82 -15.20
CA SER A 489 47.68 -7.23 -15.51
C SER A 489 46.80 -7.91 -14.46
N LEU A 490 46.96 -7.52 -13.18
CA LEU A 490 46.18 -8.05 -12.08
C LEU A 490 44.71 -7.59 -12.15
N LEU A 491 44.46 -6.31 -12.40
CA LEU A 491 43.09 -5.75 -12.49
C LEU A 491 42.34 -6.22 -13.73
N GLU A 492 42.97 -6.21 -14.91
CA GLU A 492 42.38 -6.72 -16.16
C GLU A 492 42.16 -8.25 -16.13
N GLY A 493 42.85 -8.96 -15.24
CA GLY A 493 42.65 -10.39 -15.00
C GLY A 493 41.36 -10.71 -14.24
N ILE A 494 40.79 -9.76 -13.47
CA ILE A 494 39.62 -10.02 -12.63
C ILE A 494 38.37 -10.33 -13.46
N PRO A 495 37.98 -9.53 -14.49
CA PRO A 495 36.81 -9.83 -15.33
C PRO A 495 36.88 -11.20 -16.02
N ARG A 496 38.10 -11.67 -16.30
CA ARG A 496 38.38 -12.97 -16.93
C ARG A 496 38.37 -14.14 -15.95
N SER A 497 38.41 -13.87 -14.64
CA SER A 497 38.45 -14.91 -13.61
C SER A 497 37.13 -15.69 -13.56
N ARG A 498 37.24 -17.00 -13.28
CA ARG A 498 36.06 -17.88 -13.11
C ARG A 498 35.15 -17.37 -11.98
N PHE A 499 35.74 -16.81 -10.94
CA PHE A 499 35.02 -16.21 -9.81
C PHE A 499 34.15 -15.03 -10.25
N TYR A 500 34.70 -14.07 -11.00
CA TYR A 500 33.93 -12.92 -11.50
C TYR A 500 32.80 -13.34 -12.45
N GLN A 501 33.07 -14.31 -13.33
CA GLN A 501 32.06 -14.81 -14.25
C GLN A 501 30.94 -15.61 -13.56
N ALA A 502 31.24 -16.27 -12.43
CA ALA A 502 30.25 -17.01 -11.65
C ALA A 502 29.25 -16.09 -10.92
N PHE A 503 29.56 -14.80 -10.72
CA PHE A 503 28.63 -13.88 -10.09
C PHE A 503 27.40 -13.59 -10.94
N SER A 504 26.26 -13.47 -10.25
CA SER A 504 25.06 -12.86 -10.80
C SER A 504 25.35 -11.40 -11.21
N ARG A 505 24.47 -10.83 -12.03
CA ARG A 505 24.57 -9.41 -12.42
C ARG A 505 24.71 -8.49 -11.19
N GLU A 506 23.92 -8.72 -10.15
CA GLU A 506 23.98 -7.95 -8.90
C GLU A 506 25.30 -8.15 -8.15
N GLY A 507 25.85 -9.38 -8.15
CA GLY A 507 27.16 -9.65 -7.56
C GLY A 507 28.29 -8.89 -8.25
N ARG A 508 28.24 -8.76 -9.58
CA ARG A 508 29.20 -7.95 -10.36
C ARG A 508 29.05 -6.46 -10.08
N GLU A 509 27.83 -5.94 -10.08
CA GLU A 509 27.56 -4.52 -9.75
C GLU A 509 28.07 -4.14 -8.34
N ARG A 510 27.96 -5.05 -7.36
CA ARG A 510 28.53 -4.84 -6.01
C ARG A 510 30.06 -4.82 -6.03
N LEU A 511 30.68 -5.74 -6.76
CA LEU A 511 32.14 -5.78 -6.90
C LEU A 511 32.66 -4.52 -7.62
N ASP A 512 31.95 -4.05 -8.64
CA ASP A 512 32.27 -2.81 -9.37
C ASP A 512 32.23 -1.58 -8.47
N THR A 513 31.35 -1.57 -7.47
CA THR A 513 31.27 -0.51 -6.46
C THR A 513 32.37 -0.63 -5.39
N LEU A 514 32.83 -1.85 -5.11
CA LEU A 514 33.80 -2.14 -4.05
C LEU A 514 35.24 -1.91 -4.51
N MET A 515 35.59 -2.28 -5.74
CA MET A 515 36.96 -2.26 -6.24
C MET A 515 37.62 -0.87 -6.18
N PRO A 516 36.96 0.25 -6.56
CA PRO A 516 37.55 1.58 -6.42
C PRO A 516 37.91 1.93 -4.97
N LYS A 517 37.08 1.51 -4.00
CA LYS A 517 37.34 1.74 -2.57
C LYS A 517 38.52 0.90 -2.08
N ILE A 518 38.65 -0.34 -2.55
CA ILE A 518 39.80 -1.19 -2.23
C ILE A 518 41.08 -0.59 -2.79
N LEU A 519 41.06 -0.11 -4.04
CA LEU A 519 42.21 0.57 -4.66
C LEU A 519 42.66 1.78 -3.81
N GLN A 520 41.71 2.63 -3.41
CA GLN A 520 41.96 3.79 -2.57
C GLN A 520 42.57 3.39 -1.21
N GLN A 521 42.01 2.38 -0.54
CA GLN A 521 42.51 1.92 0.76
C GLN A 521 43.87 1.24 0.67
N CYS A 522 44.15 0.51 -0.43
CA CYS A 522 45.47 -0.08 -0.64
C CYS A 522 46.55 1.00 -0.79
N LEU A 523 46.26 2.11 -1.47
CA LEU A 523 47.21 3.24 -1.58
C LEU A 523 47.52 3.94 -0.26
N ALA A 524 46.60 3.90 0.70
CA ALA A 524 46.87 4.42 2.04
C ALA A 524 47.81 3.53 2.88
N SER A 525 48.20 2.35 2.37
CA SER A 525 49.10 1.42 3.06
C SER A 525 50.57 1.68 2.76
N GLU A 526 51.46 1.17 3.62
CA GLU A 526 52.92 1.26 3.45
C GLU A 526 53.42 0.55 2.17
N TYR A 527 52.70 -0.48 1.70
CA TYR A 527 53.04 -1.26 0.51
C TYR A 527 51.82 -1.48 -0.41
N PRO A 528 51.40 -0.45 -1.18
CA PRO A 528 50.13 -0.46 -1.92
C PRO A 528 49.94 -1.65 -2.88
N ASP A 529 50.96 -1.96 -3.67
CA ASP A 529 50.94 -3.01 -4.68
C ASP A 529 50.79 -4.41 -4.05
N THR A 530 51.46 -4.63 -2.92
CA THR A 530 51.36 -5.88 -2.16
C THR A 530 50.01 -5.98 -1.47
N ALA A 531 49.51 -4.88 -0.90
CA ALA A 531 48.20 -4.83 -0.27
C ALA A 531 47.09 -5.15 -1.30
N LEU A 532 47.16 -4.58 -2.50
CA LEU A 532 46.20 -4.85 -3.56
C LEU A 532 46.23 -6.31 -4.03
N THR A 533 47.44 -6.86 -4.23
CA THR A 533 47.62 -8.26 -4.62
C THR A 533 46.99 -9.21 -3.61
N ARG A 534 47.20 -8.97 -2.31
CA ARG A 534 46.61 -9.78 -1.23
C ARG A 534 45.10 -9.60 -1.10
N SER A 535 44.59 -8.37 -1.25
CA SER A 535 43.15 -8.09 -1.23
C SER A 535 42.43 -8.81 -2.38
N ILE A 536 43.01 -8.80 -3.58
CA ILE A 536 42.43 -9.48 -4.73
C ILE A 536 42.44 -11.00 -4.53
N PHE A 537 43.51 -11.56 -3.97
CA PHE A 537 43.54 -12.97 -3.61
C PHE A 537 42.44 -13.34 -2.61
N LEU A 538 42.22 -12.51 -1.58
CA LEU A 538 41.16 -12.70 -0.59
C LEU A 538 39.75 -12.60 -1.20
N ILE A 539 39.56 -11.70 -2.17
CA ILE A 539 38.28 -11.57 -2.88
C ILE A 539 38.01 -12.81 -3.74
N GLN A 540 39.06 -13.42 -4.30
CA GLN A 540 38.94 -14.59 -5.17
C GLN A 540 38.79 -15.93 -4.43
N SER A 541 39.22 -16.01 -3.16
CA SER A 541 39.09 -17.19 -2.29
C SER A 541 37.70 -17.30 -1.69
#